data_AF-A0A4Q1BFK3-F1
#
_entry.id   AF-A0A4Q1BFK3-F1
#
_cell.length_a   1.000
_cell.length_b   1.000
_cell.length_c   1.000
_cell.angle_alpha   90.00
_cell.angle_beta   90.00
_cell.angle_gamma   90.00
#
_symmetry.space_group_name_H-M   'P 1'
#
loop_
_entity.id
_entity.type
_entity.pdbx_description
1 polymer ?
#
loop_
_entity_poly.entity_id
_entity_poly.type
_entity_poly.pdbx_seq_one_letter_code
_entity_poly.pdbx_strand_id
1 'polypeptide(L)'
;MGGEGKKGRDERTCVKVPLTSAGIAAAKILQNDGIDTLGTGLFNIFQAAAASQVGQYAVSMYFNSPKAWFDAAEWADVPQPATEHPMASRHARLRLLYDYLEESTGQKQPQIKTASCVSARECLALYELGAHHLTLNKPTLEDLLVCGDVPEYKKGLWKIPIRKQMEDHDFTWEKWEAPLHDQVKLSLVEVAKVDPQSAVQEEDWIKEVISIDYLESGALDKINELDAVTKEYLGFSLDVFSKLEAQSKEFLEKKMAQVM
;
A
#
# COMPACT_ATOMS: atom_id res chain seq x y z
N MET A 1 -10.10 -40.56 -19.09
CA MET A 1 -10.20 -39.10 -19.25
C MET A 1 -8.98 -38.52 -18.58
N GLY A 2 -7.97 -38.13 -19.36
CA GLY A 2 -6.70 -37.62 -18.84
C GLY A 2 -6.93 -36.28 -18.17
N GLY A 3 -6.55 -36.17 -16.89
CA GLY A 3 -6.50 -34.88 -16.21
C GLY A 3 -5.45 -34.03 -16.90
N GLU A 4 -5.88 -32.95 -17.56
CA GLU A 4 -5.00 -31.88 -17.96
C GLU A 4 -4.30 -31.38 -16.69
N GLY A 5 -2.99 -31.61 -16.62
CA GLY A 5 -2.18 -31.15 -15.51
C GLY A 5 -2.35 -29.65 -15.39
N LYS A 6 -2.74 -29.18 -14.20
CA LYS A 6 -2.64 -27.77 -13.84
C LYS A 6 -1.24 -27.30 -14.25
N LYS A 7 -1.19 -26.36 -15.19
CA LYS A 7 0.05 -25.68 -15.58
C LYS A 7 0.73 -25.25 -14.26
N GLY A 8 2.01 -25.57 -14.09
CA GLY A 8 2.73 -25.23 -12.85
C GLY A 8 2.60 -23.73 -12.56
N ARG A 9 2.33 -23.37 -11.30
CA ARG A 9 2.29 -21.98 -10.84
C ARG A 9 3.62 -21.31 -11.17
N ASP A 10 3.59 -20.17 -11.83
CA ASP A 10 4.80 -19.36 -12.02
C ASP A 10 5.12 -18.64 -10.72
N GLU A 11 6.09 -19.16 -9.98
CA GLU A 11 6.48 -18.64 -8.67
C GLU A 11 7.30 -17.34 -8.74
N ARG A 12 7.64 -16.87 -9.94
CA ARG A 12 8.46 -15.66 -10.12
C ARG A 12 7.68 -14.43 -10.57
N THR A 13 6.44 -14.60 -11.01
CA THR A 13 5.63 -13.47 -11.51
C THR A 13 4.40 -13.23 -10.66
N CYS A 14 3.99 -11.97 -10.62
CA CYS A 14 2.79 -11.55 -9.92
C CYS A 14 2.11 -10.45 -10.74
N VAL A 15 0.85 -10.68 -11.11
CA VAL A 15 0.08 -9.73 -11.92
C VAL A 15 -0.53 -8.68 -11.00
N LYS A 16 -0.14 -7.42 -11.21
CA LYS A 16 -0.63 -6.30 -10.42
C LYS A 16 -1.98 -5.83 -10.96
N VAL A 17 -3.01 -5.84 -10.12
CA VAL A 17 -4.39 -5.46 -10.47
C VAL A 17 -4.90 -4.37 -9.53
N PRO A 18 -5.59 -3.32 -10.03
CA PRO A 18 -6.19 -2.32 -9.16
C PRO A 18 -7.34 -2.91 -8.34
N LEU A 19 -7.51 -2.46 -7.09
CA LEU A 19 -8.57 -2.92 -6.18
C LEU A 19 -9.91 -2.22 -6.47
N THR A 20 -10.44 -2.52 -7.65
CA THR A 20 -11.80 -2.24 -8.11
C THR A 20 -12.60 -3.55 -8.18
N SER A 21 -13.94 -3.50 -8.28
CA SER A 21 -14.74 -4.72 -8.45
C SER A 21 -14.31 -5.53 -9.68
N ALA A 22 -14.01 -4.86 -10.80
CA ALA A 22 -13.50 -5.53 -11.99
C ALA A 22 -12.12 -6.15 -11.78
N GLY A 23 -11.23 -5.47 -11.04
CA GLY A 23 -9.90 -5.98 -10.71
C GLY A 23 -9.95 -7.20 -9.78
N ILE A 24 -10.85 -7.22 -8.81
CA ILE A 24 -11.11 -8.37 -7.92
C ILE A 24 -11.68 -9.56 -8.70
N ALA A 25 -12.64 -9.31 -9.60
CA ALA A 25 -13.16 -10.37 -10.48
C ALA A 25 -12.07 -10.97 -11.38
N ALA A 26 -11.21 -10.14 -11.96
CA ALA A 26 -10.06 -10.59 -12.74
C ALA A 26 -9.05 -11.36 -11.88
N ALA A 27 -8.78 -10.90 -10.65
CA ALA A 27 -7.91 -11.60 -9.71
C ALA A 27 -8.42 -13.00 -9.40
N LYS A 28 -9.74 -13.16 -9.19
CA LYS A 28 -10.34 -14.46 -8.93
C LYS A 28 -10.15 -15.44 -10.09
N ILE A 29 -10.30 -14.96 -11.33
CA ILE A 29 -10.05 -15.77 -12.53
C ILE A 29 -8.59 -16.20 -12.58
N LEU A 30 -7.65 -15.26 -12.45
CA LEU A 30 -6.21 -15.53 -12.48
C LEU A 30 -5.77 -16.50 -11.38
N GLN A 31 -6.31 -16.36 -10.17
CA GLN A 31 -6.04 -17.26 -9.05
C GLN A 31 -6.51 -18.70 -9.33
N ASN A 32 -7.67 -18.87 -9.97
CA ASN A 32 -8.15 -20.19 -10.38
C ASN A 32 -7.24 -20.84 -11.44
N ASP A 33 -6.58 -20.01 -12.26
CA ASP A 33 -5.60 -20.43 -13.26
C ASP A 33 -4.19 -20.63 -12.68
N GLY A 34 -4.01 -20.44 -11.36
CA GLY A 34 -2.72 -20.57 -10.68
C GLY A 34 -1.75 -19.42 -10.95
N ILE A 35 -2.26 -18.25 -11.30
CA ILE A 35 -1.48 -17.02 -11.52
C ILE A 35 -1.61 -16.12 -10.31
N ASP A 36 -0.48 -15.79 -9.70
CA ASP A 36 -0.45 -14.90 -8.55
C ASP A 36 -0.78 -13.47 -8.92
N THR A 37 -1.54 -12.81 -8.05
CA THR A 37 -1.94 -11.41 -8.22
C THR A 37 -1.60 -10.57 -7.01
N LEU A 38 -1.27 -9.30 -7.24
CA LEU A 38 -1.10 -8.28 -6.23
C LEU A 38 -2.17 -7.20 -6.38
N GLY A 39 -2.92 -6.94 -5.31
CA GLY A 39 -3.90 -5.85 -5.25
C GLY A 39 -3.21 -4.50 -5.06
N THR A 40 -3.39 -3.55 -5.98
CA THR A 40 -2.82 -2.20 -5.91
C THR A 40 -3.87 -1.10 -5.88
N GLY A 41 -3.47 0.14 -5.61
CA GLY A 41 -4.41 1.22 -5.33
C GLY A 41 -5.21 0.94 -4.06
N LEU A 42 -4.54 0.37 -3.04
CA LEU A 42 -5.12 0.07 -1.74
C LEU A 42 -5.02 1.33 -0.85
N PHE A 43 -6.18 1.87 -0.47
CA PHE A 43 -6.35 3.08 0.33
C PHE A 43 -7.34 2.90 1.49
N ASN A 44 -8.09 1.79 1.56
CA ASN A 44 -8.98 1.46 2.68
C ASN A 44 -8.96 -0.04 3.01
N ILE A 45 -9.54 -0.42 4.14
CA ILE A 45 -9.56 -1.82 4.63
C ILE A 45 -10.55 -2.73 3.90
N PHE A 46 -11.61 -2.19 3.29
CA PHE A 46 -12.57 -2.96 2.49
C PHE A 46 -11.90 -3.55 1.25
N GLN A 47 -11.04 -2.77 0.59
CA GLN A 47 -10.20 -3.24 -0.51
C GLN A 47 -9.26 -4.37 -0.07
N ALA A 48 -8.74 -4.31 1.16
CA ALA A 48 -7.88 -5.37 1.70
C ALA A 48 -8.63 -6.67 1.99
N ALA A 49 -9.86 -6.57 2.50
CA ALA A 49 -10.74 -7.72 2.69
C ALA A 49 -11.14 -8.35 1.35
N ALA A 50 -11.44 -7.53 0.33
CA ALA A 50 -11.70 -8.02 -1.02
C ALA A 50 -10.50 -8.81 -1.58
N ALA A 51 -9.28 -8.31 -1.39
CA ALA A 51 -8.05 -9.00 -1.77
C ALA A 51 -7.87 -10.34 -1.03
N SER A 52 -8.22 -10.38 0.27
CA SER A 52 -8.20 -11.61 1.07
C SER A 52 -9.21 -12.65 0.57
N GLN A 53 -10.47 -12.24 0.30
CA GLN A 53 -11.53 -13.15 -0.17
C GLN A 53 -11.19 -13.89 -1.46
N VAL A 54 -10.42 -13.27 -2.36
CA VAL A 54 -9.98 -13.91 -3.60
C VAL A 54 -8.61 -14.58 -3.49
N GLY A 55 -7.97 -14.54 -2.32
CA GLY A 55 -6.70 -15.21 -2.06
C GLY A 55 -5.53 -14.57 -2.81
N GLN A 56 -5.50 -13.24 -2.94
CA GLN A 56 -4.37 -12.57 -3.58
C GLN A 56 -3.05 -12.87 -2.84
N TYR A 57 -1.95 -12.94 -3.59
CA TYR A 57 -0.62 -13.19 -3.03
C TYR A 57 -0.15 -12.05 -2.13
N ALA A 58 -0.44 -10.81 -2.54
CA ALA A 58 -0.01 -9.60 -1.88
C ALA A 58 -0.97 -8.44 -2.11
N VAL A 59 -0.85 -7.41 -1.29
CA VAL A 59 -1.48 -6.10 -1.49
C VAL A 59 -0.44 -4.99 -1.34
N SER A 60 -0.62 -3.89 -2.06
CA SER A 60 0.23 -2.70 -1.93
C SER A 60 -0.59 -1.48 -1.50
N MET A 61 -0.64 -1.24 -0.19
CA MET A 61 -1.16 0.01 0.35
C MET A 61 -0.25 1.16 -0.06
N TYR A 62 -0.83 2.29 -0.47
CA TYR A 62 -0.06 3.49 -0.76
C TYR A 62 -0.07 4.32 0.51
N PHE A 63 1.12 4.53 1.08
CA PHE A 63 1.22 5.27 2.34
C PHE A 63 0.94 6.75 2.13
N ASN A 64 1.44 7.34 1.04
CA ASN A 64 1.13 8.72 0.65
C ASN A 64 0.04 8.80 -0.44
N SER A 65 -0.53 10.00 -0.57
CA SER A 65 -1.33 10.43 -1.73
C SER A 65 -0.60 10.08 -3.03
N PRO A 66 -1.27 9.54 -4.06
CA PRO A 66 -0.68 9.37 -5.39
C PRO A 66 -0.12 10.68 -6.00
N LYS A 67 -0.61 11.84 -5.55
CA LYS A 67 -0.09 13.15 -5.95
C LYS A 67 1.30 13.45 -5.38
N ALA A 68 1.70 12.78 -4.29
CA ALA A 68 3.01 12.92 -3.68
C ALA A 68 4.18 12.56 -4.62
N TRP A 69 3.91 11.79 -5.68
CA TRP A 69 4.89 11.52 -6.74
C TRP A 69 5.24 12.75 -7.58
N PHE A 70 4.36 13.75 -7.59
CA PHE A 70 4.47 14.94 -8.43
C PHE A 70 4.64 16.23 -7.61
N ASP A 71 4.16 16.25 -6.37
CA ASP A 71 4.22 17.42 -5.50
C ASP A 71 4.65 17.03 -4.08
N ALA A 72 5.77 17.60 -3.62
CA ALA A 72 6.28 17.40 -2.27
C ALA A 72 5.43 18.08 -1.19
N ALA A 73 4.51 18.99 -1.56
CA ALA A 73 3.56 19.58 -0.62
C ALA A 73 2.53 18.56 -0.11
N GLU A 74 2.34 17.46 -0.82
CA GLU A 74 1.43 16.36 -0.44
C GLU A 74 2.07 15.40 0.60
N TRP A 75 3.36 15.56 0.88
CA TRP A 75 4.09 14.67 1.80
C TRP A 75 3.75 15.03 3.25
N ALA A 76 3.42 14.04 4.07
CA ALA A 76 3.13 14.29 5.47
C ALA A 76 4.37 14.78 6.23
N ASP A 77 4.23 15.94 6.87
CA ASP A 77 5.25 16.58 7.70
C ASP A 77 4.97 16.32 9.17
N VAL A 78 5.33 15.13 9.63
CA VAL A 78 5.04 14.69 10.99
C VAL A 78 6.27 14.07 11.64
N PRO A 79 6.48 14.31 12.95
CA PRO A 79 7.59 13.70 13.67
C PRO A 79 7.43 12.19 13.73
N GLN A 80 6.27 11.62 14.04
CA GLN A 80 6.10 10.16 14.15
C GLN A 80 5.13 9.59 13.09
N PRO A 81 5.62 9.19 11.89
CA PRO A 81 4.74 8.68 10.84
C PRO A 81 3.97 7.41 11.22
N ALA A 82 4.46 6.61 12.17
CA ALA A 82 3.77 5.40 12.63
C ALA A 82 2.44 5.70 13.34
N THR A 83 2.27 6.91 13.88
CA THR A 83 1.07 7.32 14.66
C THR A 83 0.38 8.55 14.08
N GLU A 84 1.12 9.45 13.42
CA GLU A 84 0.63 10.76 12.97
C GLU A 84 0.41 10.83 11.46
N HIS A 85 0.95 9.89 10.68
CA HIS A 85 0.72 9.90 9.23
C HIS A 85 -0.78 9.68 8.95
N PRO A 86 -1.42 10.42 8.03
CA PRO A 86 -2.87 10.30 7.80
C PRO A 86 -3.35 8.89 7.41
N MET A 87 -2.46 8.08 6.80
CA MET A 87 -2.73 6.68 6.44
C MET A 87 -2.29 5.65 7.50
N ALA A 88 -1.68 6.07 8.61
CA ALA A 88 -1.19 5.16 9.66
C ALA A 88 -2.31 4.30 10.26
N SER A 89 -3.44 4.92 10.60
CA SER A 89 -4.62 4.21 11.13
C SER A 89 -5.14 3.14 10.18
N ARG A 90 -5.29 3.46 8.89
CA ARG A 90 -5.75 2.51 7.88
C ARG A 90 -4.77 1.35 7.68
N HIS A 91 -3.47 1.63 7.74
CA HIS A 91 -2.45 0.59 7.66
C HIS A 91 -2.45 -0.31 8.91
N ALA A 92 -2.57 0.27 10.11
CA ALA A 92 -2.70 -0.49 11.34
C ALA A 92 -3.95 -1.40 11.31
N ARG A 93 -5.09 -0.87 10.86
CA ARG A 93 -6.32 -1.65 10.67
C ARG A 93 -6.15 -2.75 9.63
N LEU A 94 -5.42 -2.52 8.53
CA LEU A 94 -5.07 -3.56 7.55
C LEU A 94 -4.30 -4.71 8.21
N ARG A 95 -3.29 -4.43 9.04
CA ARG A 95 -2.53 -5.47 9.73
C ARG A 95 -3.43 -6.27 10.68
N LEU A 96 -4.21 -5.57 11.51
CA LEU A 96 -5.12 -6.19 12.48
C LEU A 96 -6.22 -7.02 11.79
N LEU A 97 -6.73 -6.56 10.64
CA LEU A 97 -7.69 -7.30 9.83
C LEU A 97 -7.11 -8.64 9.38
N TYR A 98 -5.88 -8.63 8.86
CA TYR A 98 -5.24 -9.84 8.38
C TYR A 98 -4.89 -10.80 9.53
N ASP A 99 -4.46 -10.29 10.69
CA ASP A 99 -4.29 -11.14 11.88
C ASP A 99 -5.59 -11.84 12.27
N TYR A 100 -6.67 -11.08 12.35
CA TYR A 100 -7.99 -11.62 12.66
C TYR A 100 -8.44 -12.66 11.62
N LEU A 101 -8.29 -12.38 10.34
CA LEU A 101 -8.70 -13.30 9.26
C LEU A 101 -7.84 -14.57 9.26
N GLU A 102 -6.53 -14.47 9.49
CA GLU A 102 -5.65 -15.64 9.61
C GLU A 102 -6.06 -16.52 10.79
N GLU A 103 -6.27 -15.92 11.97
CA GLU A 103 -6.66 -16.64 13.19
C GLU A 103 -8.05 -17.28 13.05
N SER A 104 -9.03 -16.57 12.48
CA SER A 104 -10.42 -17.03 12.39
C SER A 104 -10.67 -18.04 11.26
N THR A 105 -9.93 -17.94 10.16
CA THR A 105 -10.16 -18.80 8.97
C THR A 105 -9.10 -19.88 8.78
N GLY A 106 -7.93 -19.74 9.42
CA GLY A 106 -6.75 -20.58 9.18
C GLY A 106 -6.13 -20.39 7.79
N GLN A 107 -6.61 -19.43 7.00
CA GLN A 107 -6.09 -19.14 5.67
C GLN A 107 -4.98 -18.10 5.73
N LYS A 108 -3.92 -18.34 4.97
CA LYS A 108 -2.84 -17.37 4.80
C LYS A 108 -3.38 -16.10 4.14
N GLN A 109 -3.08 -14.96 4.73
CA GLN A 109 -3.49 -13.66 4.22
C GLN A 109 -2.49 -13.09 3.19
N PRO A 110 -2.93 -12.14 2.33
CA PRO A 110 -2.04 -11.46 1.39
C PRO A 110 -0.86 -10.79 2.10
N GLN A 111 0.33 -10.86 1.52
CA GLN A 111 1.47 -10.11 2.03
C GLN A 111 1.24 -8.60 1.92
N ILE A 112 1.40 -7.88 3.03
CA ILE A 112 1.37 -6.41 3.06
C ILE A 112 2.68 -5.87 2.46
N LYS A 113 2.65 -5.48 1.18
CA LYS A 113 3.78 -4.91 0.42
C LYS A 113 3.56 -3.41 0.19
N THR A 114 3.65 -2.62 1.25
CA THR A 114 3.36 -1.19 1.20
C THR A 114 4.27 -0.45 0.22
N ALA A 115 3.71 0.55 -0.46
CA ALA A 115 4.38 1.36 -1.46
C ALA A 115 4.12 2.85 -1.18
N SER A 116 4.72 3.71 -2.00
CA SER A 116 4.51 5.16 -1.94
C SER A 116 4.92 5.78 -0.59
N CYS A 117 5.99 5.28 0.01
CA CYS A 117 6.73 6.03 1.02
C CYS A 117 7.71 6.99 0.34
N VAL A 118 7.93 8.15 0.96
CA VAL A 118 8.71 9.26 0.40
C VAL A 118 9.92 9.61 1.24
N SER A 119 10.02 9.12 2.47
CA SER A 119 11.15 9.36 3.37
C SER A 119 11.65 8.09 4.08
N ALA A 120 12.89 8.11 4.58
CA ALA A 120 13.43 7.03 5.42
C ALA A 120 12.63 6.83 6.72
N ARG A 121 12.11 7.92 7.32
CA ARG A 121 11.31 7.89 8.54
C ARG A 121 9.99 7.14 8.32
N GLU A 122 9.35 7.34 7.18
CA GLU A 122 8.18 6.55 6.78
C GLU A 122 8.51 5.08 6.54
N CYS A 123 9.67 4.78 5.96
CA CYS A 123 10.07 3.38 5.73
C CYS A 123 10.16 2.61 7.05
N LEU A 124 10.73 3.22 8.09
CA LEU A 124 10.83 2.61 9.41
C LEU A 124 9.47 2.55 10.10
N ALA A 125 8.67 3.61 10.02
CA ALA A 125 7.30 3.59 10.53
C ALA A 125 6.45 2.47 9.93
N LEU A 126 6.63 2.15 8.64
CA LEU A 126 5.90 1.05 8.00
C LEU A 126 6.29 -0.34 8.51
N TYR A 127 7.52 -0.51 9.02
CA TYR A 127 7.89 -1.70 9.78
C TYR A 127 7.11 -1.78 11.09
N GLU A 128 7.01 -0.67 11.83
CA GLU A 128 6.21 -0.57 13.06
C GLU A 128 4.71 -0.80 12.79
N LEU A 129 4.22 -0.41 11.61
CA LEU A 129 2.84 -0.66 11.18
C LEU A 129 2.61 -2.09 10.65
N GLY A 130 3.62 -2.97 10.69
CA GLY A 130 3.47 -4.39 10.35
C GLY A 130 3.49 -4.71 8.86
N ALA A 131 4.10 -3.86 8.03
CA ALA A 131 4.36 -4.18 6.63
C ALA A 131 5.34 -5.36 6.52
N HIS A 132 5.06 -6.30 5.62
CA HIS A 132 5.96 -7.43 5.34
C HIS A 132 7.08 -7.02 4.39
N HIS A 133 6.78 -6.13 3.44
CA HIS A 133 7.73 -5.61 2.47
C HIS A 133 7.43 -4.15 2.13
N LEU A 134 8.44 -3.44 1.65
CA LEU A 134 8.33 -2.07 1.15
C LEU A 134 8.74 -2.01 -0.33
N THR A 135 7.94 -1.31 -1.15
CA THR A 135 8.33 -0.94 -2.51
C THR A 135 8.87 0.49 -2.49
N LEU A 136 10.17 0.63 -2.72
CA LEU A 136 10.90 1.89 -2.60
C LEU A 136 11.25 2.46 -3.99
N ASN A 137 11.18 3.78 -4.12
CA ASN A 137 11.75 4.46 -5.27
C ASN A 137 13.28 4.64 -5.08
N LYS A 138 13.96 5.08 -6.14
CA LYS A 138 15.41 5.29 -6.10
C LYS A 138 15.85 6.34 -5.06
N PRO A 139 15.29 7.56 -5.00
CA PRO A 139 15.69 8.55 -4.01
C PRO A 139 15.58 8.06 -2.55
N THR A 140 14.45 7.44 -2.19
CA THR A 140 14.25 6.92 -0.83
C THR A 140 15.22 5.78 -0.52
N LEU A 141 15.54 4.93 -1.50
CA LEU A 141 16.57 3.90 -1.33
C LEU A 141 17.97 4.51 -1.14
N GLU A 142 18.31 5.55 -1.90
CA GLU A 142 19.60 6.26 -1.75
C GLU A 142 19.75 6.93 -0.40
N ASP A 143 18.65 7.48 0.15
CA ASP A 143 18.60 8.03 1.49
C ASP A 143 18.80 6.94 2.55
N LEU A 144 18.12 5.80 2.44
CA LEU A 144 18.30 4.67 3.36
C LEU A 144 19.72 4.10 3.35
N LEU A 145 20.45 4.17 2.22
CA LEU A 145 21.83 3.70 2.12
C LEU A 145 22.83 4.56 2.91
N VAL A 146 22.49 5.81 3.26
CA VAL A 146 23.35 6.70 4.05
C VAL A 146 22.89 6.87 5.50
N CYS A 147 21.70 6.37 5.84
CA CYS A 147 21.19 6.35 7.20
C CYS A 147 21.99 5.39 8.07
N GLY A 148 22.73 5.92 9.06
CA GLY A 148 23.22 5.15 10.20
C GLY A 148 22.18 5.04 11.33
N ASP A 149 21.24 5.98 11.35
CA ASP A 149 20.13 6.17 12.29
C ASP A 149 19.02 6.95 11.55
N VAL A 150 18.02 7.48 12.26
CA VAL A 150 16.97 8.32 11.67
C VAL A 150 17.38 9.79 11.73
N PRO A 151 17.23 10.58 10.65
CA PRO A 151 17.48 12.02 10.73
C PRO A 151 16.55 12.65 11.77
N GLU A 152 17.09 13.52 12.63
CA GLU A 152 16.26 14.28 13.57
C GLU A 152 15.15 14.99 12.79
N TYR A 153 13.91 14.82 13.25
CA TYR A 153 12.79 15.47 12.59
C TYR A 153 12.92 16.99 12.71
N LYS A 154 12.98 17.67 11.57
CA LYS A 154 12.93 19.12 11.46
C LYS A 154 11.88 19.51 10.45
N LYS A 155 10.93 20.33 10.91
CA LYS A 155 9.87 20.89 10.08
C LYS A 155 10.48 21.61 8.88
N GLY A 156 10.25 21.08 7.70
CA GLY A 156 10.60 21.63 6.39
C GLY A 156 11.51 20.71 5.60
N LEU A 157 12.24 19.84 6.30
CA LEU A 157 13.35 19.07 5.74
C LEU A 157 12.94 17.70 5.19
N TRP A 158 11.76 17.17 5.54
CA TRP A 158 11.30 15.84 5.12
C TRP A 158 11.23 15.64 3.60
N LYS A 159 11.12 16.74 2.83
CA LYS A 159 11.13 16.76 1.36
C LYS A 159 12.51 16.94 0.72
N ILE A 160 13.53 17.15 1.53
CA ILE A 160 14.91 17.34 1.09
C ILE A 160 15.61 15.99 1.24
N PRO A 161 16.27 15.44 0.21
CA PRO A 161 17.02 14.18 0.34
C PRO A 161 18.03 14.25 1.48
N ILE A 162 18.12 13.19 2.29
CA ILE A 162 18.96 13.14 3.50
C ILE A 162 20.41 13.47 3.17
N ARG A 163 20.94 12.96 2.06
CA ARG A 163 22.31 13.26 1.63
C ARG A 163 22.58 14.76 1.52
N LYS A 164 21.60 15.56 1.07
CA LYS A 164 21.73 17.02 0.99
C LYS A 164 21.59 17.68 2.35
N GLN A 165 20.75 17.13 3.24
CA GLN A 165 20.65 17.62 4.61
C GLN A 165 21.97 17.43 5.37
N MET A 166 22.69 16.33 5.13
CA MET A 166 23.99 16.04 5.76
C MET A 166 25.11 17.02 5.39
N GLU A 167 24.95 17.82 4.34
CA GLU A 167 25.90 18.88 3.97
C GLU A 167 25.79 20.09 4.92
N ASP A 168 24.70 20.18 5.70
CA ASP A 168 24.45 21.21 6.71
C ASP A 168 25.18 20.88 8.02
N HIS A 169 25.77 21.90 8.65
CA HIS A 169 26.47 21.79 9.93
C HIS A 169 25.52 21.51 11.10
N ASP A 170 24.23 21.83 10.98
CA ASP A 170 23.22 21.57 12.01
C ASP A 170 22.57 20.18 11.87
N PHE A 171 23.04 19.32 10.96
CA PHE A 171 22.48 17.98 10.77
C PHE A 171 22.81 17.04 11.94
N THR A 172 21.78 16.33 12.42
CA THR A 172 21.81 15.50 13.62
C THR A 172 21.02 14.20 13.39
N TRP A 173 21.52 13.11 13.95
CA TRP A 173 20.82 11.82 13.98
C TRP A 173 20.03 11.69 15.29
N GLU A 174 18.81 11.21 15.18
CA GLU A 174 18.02 10.69 16.28
C GLU A 174 18.18 9.16 16.32
N LYS A 175 18.51 8.65 17.50
CA LYS A 175 18.68 7.21 17.69
C LYS A 175 17.35 6.50 17.47
N TRP A 176 17.32 5.55 16.53
CA TRP A 176 16.16 4.71 16.32
C TRP A 176 16.43 3.29 16.81
N GLU A 177 15.50 2.77 17.60
CA GLU A 177 15.52 1.38 18.05
C GLU A 177 14.25 0.70 17.54
N ALA A 178 14.43 -0.46 16.90
CA ALA A 178 13.29 -1.24 16.45
C ALA A 178 12.40 -1.58 17.66
N PRO A 179 11.11 -1.23 17.64
CA PRO A 179 10.23 -1.50 18.77
C PRO A 179 10.09 -3.02 18.98
N LEU A 180 9.91 -3.42 20.25
CA LEU A 180 9.64 -4.81 20.58
C LEU A 180 8.29 -5.24 19.98
N HIS A 181 8.19 -6.49 19.54
CA HIS A 181 7.01 -6.99 18.84
C HIS A 181 5.69 -6.79 19.62
N ASP A 182 5.69 -6.97 20.95
CA ASP A 182 4.50 -6.76 21.77
C ASP A 182 4.12 -5.28 21.90
N GLN A 183 5.10 -4.37 21.87
CA GLN A 183 4.86 -2.92 21.86
C GLN A 183 4.26 -2.48 20.53
N VAL A 184 4.74 -3.04 19.42
CA VAL A 184 4.16 -2.85 18.09
C VAL A 184 2.69 -3.23 18.09
N LYS A 185 2.34 -4.41 18.59
CA LYS A 185 0.93 -4.86 18.66
C LYS A 185 0.04 -3.91 19.46
N LEU A 186 0.50 -3.45 20.63
CA LEU A 186 -0.27 -2.49 21.44
C LEU A 186 -0.42 -1.14 20.74
N SER A 187 0.64 -0.65 20.09
CA SER A 187 0.62 0.60 19.33
C SER A 187 -0.35 0.52 18.15
N LEU A 188 -0.35 -0.58 17.40
CA LEU A 188 -1.28 -0.83 16.30
C LEU A 188 -2.75 -0.72 16.74
N VAL A 189 -3.10 -1.33 17.88
CA VAL A 189 -4.46 -1.26 18.42
C VAL A 189 -4.86 0.19 18.74
N GLU A 190 -3.95 0.97 19.32
CA GLU A 190 -4.21 2.38 19.61
C GLU A 190 -4.39 3.20 18.34
N VAL A 191 -3.46 3.07 17.39
CA VAL A 191 -3.46 3.78 16.10
C VAL A 191 -4.70 3.44 15.27
N ALA A 192 -5.18 2.20 15.34
CA ALA A 192 -6.35 1.72 14.61
C ALA A 192 -7.69 2.24 15.15
N LYS A 193 -7.78 2.81 16.36
CA LYS A 193 -9.06 3.21 16.97
C LYS A 193 -9.82 4.22 16.13
N VAL A 194 -9.13 5.25 15.65
CA VAL A 194 -9.73 6.34 14.89
C VAL A 194 -9.10 6.39 13.52
N ASP A 195 -9.89 6.26 12.46
CA ASP A 195 -9.45 6.59 11.11
C ASP A 195 -9.76 8.07 10.85
N PRO A 196 -8.76 8.97 10.85
CA PRO A 196 -8.98 10.40 10.64
C PRO A 196 -9.47 10.72 9.21
N GLN A 197 -9.34 9.77 8.28
CA GLN A 197 -9.72 9.93 6.89
C GLN A 197 -11.12 9.37 6.58
N SER A 198 -11.71 8.58 7.48
CA SER A 198 -13.06 8.06 7.29
C SER A 198 -14.10 9.01 7.88
N ALA A 199 -15.18 9.25 7.13
CA ALA A 199 -16.36 9.94 7.64
C ALA A 199 -17.22 9.05 8.56
N VAL A 200 -16.93 7.75 8.63
CA VAL A 200 -17.69 6.76 9.40
C VAL A 200 -16.84 6.26 10.56
N GLN A 201 -17.30 6.47 11.80
CA GLN A 201 -16.73 5.84 12.97
C GLN A 201 -17.40 4.48 13.18
N GLU A 202 -16.70 3.44 12.77
CA GLU A 202 -17.14 2.06 12.89
C GLU A 202 -16.68 1.53 14.26
N GLU A 203 -17.61 1.32 15.20
CA GLU A 203 -17.28 0.74 16.52
C GLU A 203 -16.71 -0.70 16.38
N ASP A 204 -17.14 -1.44 15.37
CA ASP A 204 -16.64 -2.79 15.04
C ASP A 204 -16.37 -2.93 13.53
N TRP A 205 -15.36 -2.18 13.07
CA TRP A 205 -14.93 -2.15 11.68
C TRP A 205 -14.57 -3.53 11.12
N ILE A 206 -14.06 -4.45 11.94
CA ILE A 206 -13.74 -5.82 11.49
C ILE A 206 -15.01 -6.53 11.04
N LYS A 207 -16.04 -6.57 11.90
CA LYS A 207 -17.30 -7.27 11.58
C LYS A 207 -17.97 -6.71 10.35
N GLU A 208 -17.97 -5.39 10.20
CA GLU A 208 -18.54 -4.74 9.03
C GLU A 208 -17.82 -5.17 7.75
N VAL A 209 -16.50 -5.02 7.72
CA VAL A 209 -15.66 -5.30 6.56
C VAL A 209 -15.74 -6.76 6.11
N ILE A 210 -15.77 -7.72 7.04
CA ILE A 210 -15.80 -9.16 6.69
C ILE A 210 -17.19 -9.66 6.30
N SER A 211 -18.25 -8.90 6.58
CA SER A 211 -19.64 -9.31 6.30
C SER A 211 -20.04 -9.17 4.82
N ILE A 212 -19.22 -8.48 4.03
CA ILE A 212 -19.51 -8.10 2.65
C ILE A 212 -18.96 -9.17 1.69
N ASP A 213 -19.75 -9.59 0.70
CA ASP A 213 -19.26 -10.37 -0.43
C ASP A 213 -18.69 -9.44 -1.51
N TYR A 214 -17.37 -9.31 -1.60
CA TYR A 214 -16.71 -8.42 -2.56
C TYR A 214 -16.66 -8.99 -3.99
N LEU A 215 -17.08 -10.26 -4.20
CA LEU A 215 -17.28 -10.82 -5.53
C LEU A 215 -18.63 -10.42 -6.14
N GLU A 216 -19.56 -9.87 -5.35
CA GLU A 216 -20.79 -9.29 -5.87
C GLU A 216 -20.47 -8.10 -6.79
N SER A 217 -21.10 -8.06 -7.96
CA SER A 217 -20.85 -7.07 -9.00
C SER A 217 -21.01 -5.64 -8.48
N GLY A 218 -19.91 -4.88 -8.49
CA GLY A 218 -19.88 -3.48 -8.08
C GLY A 218 -19.90 -3.23 -6.57
N ALA A 219 -19.81 -4.26 -5.73
CA ALA A 219 -19.80 -4.10 -4.27
C ALA A 219 -18.63 -3.24 -3.80
N LEU A 220 -17.41 -3.59 -4.21
CA LEU A 220 -16.21 -2.83 -3.86
C LEU A 220 -16.21 -1.42 -4.46
N ASP A 221 -16.66 -1.25 -5.71
CA ASP A 221 -16.68 0.07 -6.35
C ASP A 221 -17.64 1.04 -5.64
N LYS A 222 -18.81 0.57 -5.16
CA LYS A 222 -19.70 1.40 -4.33
C LYS A 222 -19.01 1.90 -3.06
N ILE A 223 -18.24 1.04 -2.39
CA ILE A 223 -17.51 1.40 -1.17
C ILE A 223 -16.38 2.38 -1.48
N ASN A 224 -15.62 2.13 -2.55
CA ASN A 224 -14.57 3.03 -3.01
C ASN A 224 -15.13 4.43 -3.33
N GLU A 225 -16.35 4.52 -3.86
CA GLU A 225 -17.02 5.79 -4.15
C GLU A 225 -17.53 6.53 -2.90
N LEU A 226 -17.83 5.81 -1.81
CA LEU A 226 -18.31 6.40 -0.56
C LEU A 226 -17.16 6.94 0.31
N ASP A 227 -15.98 6.32 0.25
CA ASP A 227 -14.79 6.82 0.96
C ASP A 227 -14.10 7.92 0.14
N ALA A 228 -14.20 9.17 0.58
CA ALA A 228 -13.70 10.33 -0.17
C ALA A 228 -12.22 10.24 -0.54
N VAL A 229 -11.37 9.78 0.40
CA VAL A 229 -9.93 9.62 0.18
C VAL A 229 -9.65 8.51 -0.84
N THR A 230 -10.30 7.35 -0.71
CA THR A 230 -10.16 6.25 -1.67
C THR A 230 -10.63 6.68 -3.05
N LYS A 231 -11.81 7.30 -3.16
CA LYS A 231 -12.36 7.78 -4.43
C LYS A 231 -11.37 8.69 -5.14
N GLU A 232 -10.84 9.68 -4.43
CA GLU A 232 -9.88 10.63 -4.98
C GLU A 232 -8.58 9.93 -5.39
N TYR A 233 -7.97 9.16 -4.49
CA TYR A 233 -6.65 8.59 -4.71
C TYR A 233 -6.69 7.45 -5.74
N LEU A 234 -7.68 6.58 -5.68
CA LEU A 234 -7.86 5.52 -6.66
C LEU A 234 -8.18 6.10 -8.04
N GLY A 235 -9.11 7.06 -8.12
CA GLY A 235 -9.43 7.75 -9.38
C GLY A 235 -8.20 8.40 -10.01
N PHE A 236 -7.45 9.18 -9.23
CA PHE A 236 -6.21 9.80 -9.72
C PHE A 236 -5.18 8.75 -10.17
N SER A 237 -5.02 7.65 -9.41
CA SER A 237 -4.06 6.59 -9.77
C SER A 237 -4.42 5.93 -11.09
N LEU A 238 -5.70 5.58 -11.29
CA LEU A 238 -6.20 4.97 -12.52
C LEU A 238 -6.03 5.89 -13.73
N ASP A 239 -6.30 7.19 -13.55
CA ASP A 239 -6.07 8.20 -14.58
C ASP A 239 -4.59 8.29 -14.97
N VAL A 240 -3.69 8.31 -13.99
CA VAL A 240 -2.24 8.35 -14.24
C VAL A 240 -1.78 7.09 -14.97
N PHE A 241 -2.20 5.90 -14.53
CA PHE A 241 -1.82 4.65 -15.20
C PHE A 241 -2.29 4.61 -16.65
N SER A 242 -3.54 4.99 -16.90
CA SER A 242 -4.12 5.03 -18.26
C SER A 242 -3.38 6.02 -19.16
N LYS A 243 -3.02 7.20 -18.63
CA LYS A 243 -2.24 8.20 -19.38
C LYS A 243 -0.84 7.69 -19.71
N LEU A 244 -0.14 7.08 -18.75
CA LEU A 244 1.21 6.55 -18.96
C LEU A 244 1.21 5.34 -19.92
N GLU A 245 0.19 4.50 -19.87
CA GLU A 245 -0.01 3.41 -20.84
C GLU A 245 -0.18 3.96 -22.26
N ALA A 246 -1.06 4.96 -22.44
CA ALA A 246 -1.29 5.59 -23.73
C ALA A 246 -0.01 6.23 -24.31
N GLN A 247 0.76 6.94 -23.46
CA GLN A 247 2.06 7.50 -23.85
C GLN A 247 3.07 6.42 -24.24
N SER A 248 3.11 5.31 -23.51
CA SER A 248 3.98 4.18 -23.82
C SER A 248 3.62 3.55 -25.16
N LYS A 249 2.32 3.38 -25.43
CA LYS A 249 1.82 2.89 -26.72
C LYS A 249 2.22 3.81 -27.87
N GLU A 250 1.97 5.11 -27.75
CA GLU A 250 2.34 6.09 -28.78
C GLU A 250 3.86 6.08 -29.05
N PHE A 251 4.67 5.99 -27.99
CA PHE A 251 6.11 5.88 -28.12
C PHE A 251 6.52 4.63 -28.92
N LEU A 252 5.94 3.46 -28.59
CA LEU A 252 6.23 2.21 -29.29
C LEU A 252 5.81 2.27 -30.77
N GLU A 253 4.63 2.80 -31.06
CA GLU A 253 4.14 2.96 -32.44
C GLU A 253 5.08 3.86 -33.28
N LYS A 254 5.53 4.98 -32.72
CA LYS A 254 6.52 5.85 -33.37
C LYS A 254 7.85 5.15 -33.62
N LYS A 255 8.31 4.31 -32.68
CA LYS A 255 9.56 3.56 -32.84
C LYS A 255 9.43 2.45 -33.88
N MET A 256 8.31 1.75 -33.94
CA MET A 256 8.06 0.73 -34.96
C MET A 256 8.03 1.35 -36.36
N ALA A 257 7.39 2.51 -36.53
CA ALA A 257 7.35 3.21 -37.81
C ALA A 257 8.72 3.71 -38.32
N GLN A 258 9.74 3.83 -37.45
CA GLN A 258 11.11 4.21 -37.83
C GLN A 258 11.96 3.02 -38.30
N VAL A 259 11.51 1.79 -38.02
CA VAL A 259 12.23 0.54 -38.34
C VAL A 259 11.59 -0.18 -39.53
N MET A 260 10.40 0.25 -39.96
CA MET A 260 9.72 -0.19 -41.18
C MET A 260 10.03 0.75 -42.34
#